data_AF-A0AA39JV32-F1
#
_entry.id   AF-A0AA39JV32-F1
#
_cell.length_a   1.000
_cell.length_b   1.000
_cell.length_c   1.000
_cell.angle_alpha   90.00
_cell.angle_beta   90.00
_cell.angle_gamma   90.00
#
_symmetry.space_group_name_H-M   'P 1'
#
loop_
_entity.id
_entity.type
_entity.pdbx_description
1 polymer ?
#
loop_
_entity_poly.entity_id
_entity_poly.type
_entity_poly.pdbx_seq_one_letter_code
_entity_poly.pdbx_strand_id
1 'polypeptide(L)'
;MGLVQALRGFELDMLVLNPAWERETVPGALERLIENIKHLPDQEPDTLDDRKAALYTDLPPPTTLTKSISQYLSRNRARNDASNRAEFLRPTSDTSCARTDAKTLNRDTQMKYDIAKNEDGPLRRTMKRKVSEEKADEAESPALSERIVNVETHLAVHYGMYPTISYPTASQWLAVPSPPASLPTRIQFLEEHIIRLEKEYPPWAALHFNQPRRNASLFLSVA
;
A
#
# COMPACT_ATOMS: atom_id res chain seq x y z
N MET A 1 31.03 -6.70 3.68
CA MET A 1 30.26 -7.48 4.68
C MET A 1 28.96 -8.09 4.14
N GLY A 2 28.36 -7.57 3.05
CA GLY A 2 27.06 -8.08 2.55
C GLY A 2 27.06 -9.50 1.96
N LEU A 3 28.07 -9.87 1.16
CA LEU A 3 28.09 -11.16 0.45
C LEU A 3 28.15 -12.37 1.41
N VAL A 4 28.98 -12.29 2.45
CA VAL A 4 29.15 -13.37 3.43
C VAL A 4 27.89 -13.53 4.29
N GLN A 5 27.20 -12.44 4.58
CA GLN A 5 25.96 -12.45 5.34
C GLN A 5 24.78 -12.93 4.51
N ALA A 6 24.76 -12.63 3.21
CA ALA A 6 23.79 -13.18 2.26
C ALA A 6 24.00 -14.70 2.07
N LEU A 7 25.25 -15.17 1.96
CA LEU A 7 25.57 -16.60 1.88
C LEU A 7 25.11 -17.35 3.13
N ARG A 8 25.35 -16.81 4.32
CA ARG A 8 24.85 -17.42 5.57
C ARG A 8 23.32 -17.41 5.66
N GLY A 9 22.65 -16.36 5.19
CA GLY A 9 21.20 -16.31 5.13
C GLY A 9 20.64 -17.40 4.22
N PHE A 10 21.25 -17.56 3.04
CA PHE A 10 20.88 -18.60 2.08
C PHE A 10 21.16 -20.02 2.61
N GLU A 11 22.29 -20.23 3.28
CA GLU A 11 22.64 -21.51 3.89
C GLU A 11 21.65 -21.88 5.02
N LEU A 12 21.23 -20.91 5.83
CA LEU A 12 20.20 -21.11 6.85
C LEU A 12 18.82 -21.38 6.23
N ASP A 13 18.45 -20.70 5.15
CA ASP A 13 17.19 -20.93 4.44
C ASP A 13 17.15 -22.32 3.78
N MET A 14 18.27 -22.83 3.26
CA MET A 14 18.35 -24.22 2.79
C MET A 14 18.20 -25.22 3.94
N LEU A 15 18.81 -24.95 5.11
CA LEU A 15 18.72 -25.81 6.29
C LEU A 15 17.31 -25.89 6.93
N VAL A 16 16.36 -25.03 6.51
CA VAL A 16 14.96 -25.05 7.00
C VAL A 16 14.11 -26.11 6.27
N LEU A 17 14.64 -26.75 5.23
CA LEU A 17 13.96 -27.88 4.60
C LEU A 17 14.16 -29.14 5.46
N ASN A 18 13.06 -29.81 5.78
CA ASN A 18 13.09 -31.08 6.51
C ASN A 18 14.03 -32.06 5.78
N PRO A 19 15.09 -32.59 6.43
CA PRO A 19 16.08 -33.43 5.76
C PRO A 19 15.48 -34.72 5.17
N ALA A 20 14.33 -35.18 5.67
CA ALA A 20 13.59 -36.27 5.05
C ALA A 20 12.94 -35.84 3.72
N TRP A 21 12.35 -34.64 3.69
CA TRP A 21 11.74 -34.07 2.48
C TRP A 21 12.78 -33.81 1.39
N GLU A 22 13.97 -33.32 1.76
CA GLU A 22 15.05 -33.12 0.81
C GLU A 22 15.48 -34.42 0.14
N ARG A 23 15.65 -35.51 0.91
CA ARG A 23 16.06 -36.81 0.36
C ARG A 23 15.00 -37.44 -0.53
N GLU A 24 13.73 -37.26 -0.20
CA GLU A 24 12.63 -37.91 -0.93
C GLU A 24 12.16 -37.10 -2.14
N THR A 25 12.13 -35.77 -2.05
CA THR A 25 11.43 -34.92 -3.04
C THR A 25 12.39 -34.20 -3.97
N VAL A 26 13.55 -33.76 -3.47
CA VAL A 26 14.47 -32.93 -4.26
C VAL A 26 15.10 -33.68 -5.44
N PRO A 27 15.56 -34.95 -5.31
CA PRO A 27 16.11 -35.69 -6.45
C PRO A 27 15.11 -35.84 -7.60
N GLY A 28 13.87 -36.23 -7.28
CA GLY A 28 12.82 -36.39 -8.31
C GLY A 28 12.40 -35.06 -8.96
N ALA A 29 12.41 -33.96 -8.20
CA ALA A 29 12.18 -32.63 -8.76
C ALA A 29 13.32 -32.19 -9.69
N LEU A 30 14.57 -32.49 -9.33
CA LEU A 30 15.75 -32.21 -10.14
C LEU A 30 15.78 -33.04 -11.43
N GLU A 31 15.42 -34.32 -11.36
CA GLU A 31 15.32 -35.17 -12.56
C GLU A 31 14.29 -34.63 -13.55
N ARG A 32 13.09 -34.26 -13.07
CA ARG A 32 12.05 -33.63 -13.89
C ARG A 32 12.51 -32.31 -14.49
N LEU A 33 13.24 -31.51 -13.72
CA LEU A 33 13.81 -30.25 -14.23
C LEU A 33 14.80 -30.50 -15.36
N ILE A 34 15.70 -31.48 -15.19
CA ILE A 34 16.68 -31.86 -16.21
C ILE A 34 15.99 -32.39 -17.46
N GLU A 35 14.96 -33.23 -17.32
CA GLU A 35 14.17 -33.70 -18.46
C GLU A 35 13.50 -32.54 -19.19
N ASN A 36 12.87 -31.61 -18.46
CA ASN A 36 12.26 -30.43 -19.07
C ASN A 36 13.29 -29.57 -19.81
N ILE A 37 14.49 -29.38 -19.23
CA ILE A 37 15.58 -28.62 -19.86
C ILE A 37 16.09 -29.33 -21.12
N LYS A 38 16.21 -30.67 -21.11
CA LYS A 38 16.61 -31.45 -22.29
C LYS A 38 15.57 -31.42 -23.41
N HIS A 39 14.30 -31.19 -23.05
CA HIS A 39 13.19 -31.09 -24.00
C HIS A 39 12.83 -29.64 -24.34
N LEU A 40 13.56 -28.65 -23.84
CA LEU A 40 13.39 -27.28 -24.33
C LEU A 40 13.81 -27.28 -25.81
N PRO A 41 12.91 -26.87 -26.73
CA PRO A 41 13.30 -26.71 -28.13
C PRO A 41 14.38 -25.63 -28.22
N ASP A 42 15.37 -25.82 -29.10
CA ASP A 42 16.36 -24.79 -29.50
C ASP A 42 15.69 -23.65 -30.31
N GLN A 43 14.48 -23.24 -29.94
CA GLN A 43 13.83 -22.08 -30.51
C GLN A 43 14.58 -20.83 -30.07
N GLU A 44 14.96 -20.00 -31.04
CA GLU A 44 15.34 -18.62 -30.76
C GLU A 44 14.30 -18.02 -29.82
N PRO A 45 14.72 -17.30 -28.76
CA PRO A 45 13.77 -16.75 -27.82
C PRO A 45 12.85 -15.80 -28.57
N ASP A 46 11.58 -16.20 -28.73
CA ASP A 46 10.52 -15.33 -29.23
C ASP A 46 10.70 -13.98 -28.56
N THR A 47 10.77 -12.92 -29.35
CA THR A 47 11.04 -11.60 -28.79
C THR A 47 9.92 -11.27 -27.82
N LEU A 48 10.24 -10.45 -26.82
CA LEU A 48 9.28 -10.07 -25.79
C LEU A 48 8.01 -9.43 -26.41
N ASP A 49 8.15 -8.84 -27.60
CA ASP A 49 7.05 -8.27 -28.37
C ASP A 49 6.20 -9.33 -29.08
N ASP A 50 6.80 -10.42 -29.57
CA ASP A 50 6.06 -11.57 -30.12
C ASP A 50 5.22 -12.28 -29.04
N ARG A 51 5.78 -12.43 -27.83
CA ARG A 51 5.07 -12.99 -26.67
C ARG A 51 3.93 -12.09 -26.21
N LYS A 52 4.13 -10.78 -26.22
CA LYS A 52 3.05 -9.81 -25.94
C LYS A 52 1.96 -9.89 -26.99
N ALA A 53 2.31 -9.97 -28.28
CA ALA A 53 1.35 -10.03 -29.37
C ALA A 53 0.45 -11.26 -29.27
N ALA A 54 1.02 -12.44 -28.97
CA ALA A 54 0.26 -13.68 -28.74
C ALA A 54 -0.69 -13.60 -27.54
N LEU A 55 -0.32 -12.86 -26.49
CA LEU A 55 -1.21 -12.59 -25.36
C LEU A 55 -2.42 -11.75 -25.78
N TYR A 56 -2.26 -10.74 -26.64
CA TYR A 56 -3.38 -9.88 -27.05
C TYR A 56 -4.38 -10.56 -28.00
N THR A 57 -3.98 -11.58 -28.75
CA THR A 57 -4.86 -12.27 -29.70
C THR A 57 -5.88 -13.19 -29.03
N ASP A 58 -5.55 -13.75 -27.86
CA ASP A 58 -6.38 -14.72 -27.15
C ASP A 58 -7.19 -14.09 -26.00
N LEU A 59 -7.14 -12.76 -25.83
CA LEU A 59 -7.92 -12.11 -24.78
C LEU A 59 -9.43 -12.21 -25.10
N PRO A 60 -10.24 -12.77 -24.18
CA PRO A 60 -11.67 -12.78 -24.35
C PRO A 60 -12.19 -11.33 -24.36
N PRO A 61 -13.29 -11.02 -25.07
CA PRO A 61 -13.74 -9.65 -25.27
C PRO A 61 -13.93 -8.95 -23.92
N PRO A 62 -13.63 -7.65 -23.79
CA PRO A 62 -13.57 -6.94 -22.50
C PRO A 62 -14.85 -7.06 -21.67
N THR A 63 -16.00 -7.26 -22.33
CA THR A 63 -17.29 -7.50 -21.70
C THR A 63 -17.37 -8.84 -20.97
N THR A 64 -16.73 -9.90 -21.48
CA THR A 64 -16.67 -11.23 -20.85
C THR A 64 -15.73 -11.25 -19.65
N LEU A 65 -14.58 -10.56 -19.75
CA LEU A 65 -13.66 -10.39 -18.62
C LEU A 65 -14.29 -9.56 -17.50
N THR A 66 -15.01 -8.49 -17.83
CA THR A 66 -15.75 -7.70 -16.83
C THR A 66 -16.85 -8.53 -16.16
N LYS A 67 -17.52 -9.41 -16.91
CA LYS A 67 -18.51 -10.36 -16.36
C LYS A 67 -17.88 -11.38 -15.42
N SER A 68 -16.72 -11.95 -15.77
CA SER A 68 -16.04 -12.93 -14.90
C SER A 68 -15.52 -12.30 -13.62
N ILE A 69 -14.95 -11.08 -13.70
CA ILE A 69 -14.51 -10.30 -12.53
C ILE A 69 -15.70 -9.97 -11.63
N SER A 70 -16.80 -9.44 -12.20
CA SER A 70 -17.98 -9.11 -11.39
C SER A 70 -18.62 -10.34 -10.75
N GLN A 71 -18.65 -11.47 -11.46
CA GLN A 71 -19.11 -12.75 -10.91
C GLN A 71 -18.20 -13.27 -9.79
N TYR A 72 -16.89 -13.13 -9.93
CA TYR A 72 -15.94 -13.48 -8.88
C TYR A 72 -16.14 -12.60 -7.63
N LEU A 73 -16.25 -11.28 -7.81
CA LEU A 73 -16.47 -10.34 -6.71
C LEU A 73 -17.81 -10.58 -6.00
N SER A 74 -18.88 -10.89 -6.74
CA SER A 74 -20.18 -11.18 -6.14
C SER A 74 -20.15 -12.47 -5.32
N ARG A 75 -19.49 -13.52 -5.81
CA ARG A 75 -19.25 -14.76 -5.05
C ARG A 75 -18.44 -14.50 -3.79
N ASN A 76 -17.39 -13.68 -3.89
CA ASN A 76 -16.52 -13.40 -2.75
C ASN A 76 -17.25 -12.57 -1.69
N ARG A 77 -18.04 -11.56 -2.11
CA ARG A 77 -18.94 -10.82 -1.21
C ARG A 77 -19.94 -11.74 -0.54
N ALA A 78 -20.61 -12.62 -1.29
CA ALA A 78 -21.58 -13.55 -0.72
C ALA A 78 -20.94 -14.50 0.31
N ARG A 79 -19.72 -14.99 0.04
CA ARG A 79 -18.96 -15.83 0.98
C ARG A 79 -18.58 -15.05 2.24
N ASN A 80 -18.07 -13.84 2.09
CA ASN A 80 -17.72 -12.98 3.21
C ASN A 80 -18.96 -12.62 4.04
N ASP A 81 -20.07 -12.26 3.40
CA ASP A 81 -21.32 -11.96 4.08
C ASP A 81 -21.89 -13.20 4.79
N ALA A 82 -21.76 -14.40 4.22
CA ALA A 82 -22.15 -15.63 4.90
C ALA A 82 -21.25 -15.93 6.11
N SER A 83 -19.93 -15.79 5.97
CA SER A 83 -18.96 -15.96 7.05
C SER A 83 -19.18 -14.95 8.18
N ASN A 84 -19.30 -13.67 7.82
CA ASN A 84 -19.54 -12.59 8.76
C ASN A 84 -20.88 -12.77 9.47
N ARG A 85 -21.94 -13.19 8.77
CA ARG A 85 -23.23 -13.49 9.42
C ARG A 85 -23.11 -14.65 10.40
N ALA A 86 -22.42 -15.73 10.04
CA ALA A 86 -22.24 -16.89 10.91
C ALA A 86 -21.36 -16.59 12.15
N GLU A 87 -20.37 -15.72 12.00
CA GLU A 87 -19.45 -15.34 13.07
C GLU A 87 -20.04 -14.26 13.99
N PHE A 88 -20.58 -13.19 13.42
CA PHE A 88 -20.92 -11.98 14.15
C PHE A 88 -22.40 -11.83 14.49
N LEU A 89 -23.32 -12.55 13.82
CA LEU A 89 -24.75 -12.44 14.10
C LEU A 89 -25.27 -13.71 14.78
N ARG A 90 -26.27 -13.54 15.65
CA ARG A 90 -27.02 -14.68 16.17
C ARG A 90 -27.97 -15.21 15.09
N PRO A 91 -28.21 -16.54 15.01
CA PRO A 91 -29.26 -17.06 14.15
C PRO A 91 -30.59 -16.43 14.59
N THR A 92 -31.32 -15.88 13.63
CA THR A 92 -32.56 -15.13 13.88
C THR A 92 -33.59 -16.06 14.53
N SER A 93 -33.73 -16.02 15.86
CA SER A 93 -35.00 -16.31 16.48
C SER A 93 -35.94 -15.15 16.15
N ASP A 94 -37.22 -15.42 15.93
CA ASP A 94 -38.25 -14.52 15.35
C ASP A 94 -38.55 -13.20 16.13
N THR A 95 -37.67 -12.78 17.03
CA THR A 95 -37.93 -11.72 18.02
C THR A 95 -37.10 -10.46 17.83
N SER A 96 -36.17 -10.39 16.86
CA SER A 96 -35.37 -9.17 16.65
C SER A 96 -34.98 -8.98 15.18
N CYS A 97 -35.69 -8.08 14.50
CA CYS A 97 -35.28 -7.50 13.22
C CYS A 97 -34.32 -6.30 13.41
N ALA A 98 -33.65 -6.20 14.57
CA ALA A 98 -32.69 -5.14 14.81
C ALA A 98 -31.38 -5.45 14.07
N ARG A 99 -30.83 -4.46 13.36
CA ARG A 99 -29.53 -4.50 12.66
C ARG A 99 -28.31 -4.76 13.59
N THR A 100 -28.53 -5.09 14.86
CA THR A 100 -27.54 -5.03 15.94
C THR A 100 -27.64 -6.18 16.94
N ASP A 101 -28.11 -7.38 16.57
CA ASP A 101 -27.97 -8.56 17.43
C ASP A 101 -26.61 -9.24 17.21
N ALA A 102 -25.55 -8.52 17.64
CA ALA A 102 -24.19 -8.98 17.52
C ALA A 102 -23.90 -10.08 18.55
N LYS A 103 -23.25 -11.16 18.11
CA LYS A 103 -22.74 -12.23 18.98
C LYS A 103 -21.62 -11.68 19.86
N THR A 104 -21.67 -11.97 21.15
CA THR A 104 -20.57 -11.67 22.08
C THR A 104 -19.36 -12.52 21.70
N LEU A 105 -18.33 -11.89 21.13
CA LEU A 105 -17.08 -12.55 20.78
C LEU A 105 -16.21 -12.76 22.02
N ASN A 106 -15.69 -13.95 22.20
CA ASN A 106 -14.71 -14.24 23.24
C ASN A 106 -13.30 -13.96 22.70
N ARG A 107 -12.75 -12.80 23.08
CA ARG A 107 -11.45 -12.30 22.60
C ARG A 107 -10.28 -13.20 23.00
N ASP A 108 -10.38 -13.90 24.13
CA ASP A 108 -9.31 -14.79 24.62
C ASP A 108 -9.16 -16.04 23.74
N THR A 109 -10.25 -16.50 23.13
CA THR A 109 -10.23 -17.64 22.21
C THR A 109 -9.78 -17.22 20.81
N GLN A 110 -10.19 -16.04 20.33
CA GLN A 110 -9.78 -15.50 19.03
C GLN A 110 -8.28 -15.17 18.98
N MET A 111 -7.74 -14.52 20.03
CA MET A 111 -6.30 -14.20 20.09
C MET A 111 -5.41 -15.45 20.21
N LYS A 112 -5.95 -16.60 20.65
CA LYS A 112 -5.18 -17.84 20.81
C LYS A 112 -4.87 -18.54 19.48
N TYR A 113 -5.67 -18.31 18.44
CA TYR A 113 -5.43 -18.89 17.11
C TYR A 113 -4.42 -18.08 16.28
N ASP A 114 -4.24 -16.79 16.56
CA ASP A 114 -3.32 -15.89 15.83
C ASP A 114 -1.91 -15.79 16.45
N ILE A 115 -1.66 -16.42 17.60
CA ILE A 115 -0.30 -16.51 18.15
C ILE A 115 0.45 -17.60 17.40
N ALA A 116 1.06 -17.23 16.28
CA ALA A 116 2.18 -17.98 15.74
C ALA A 116 3.27 -18.04 16.83
N LYS A 117 3.53 -19.23 17.38
CA LYS A 117 4.66 -19.46 18.28
C LYS A 117 5.96 -19.40 17.46
N ASN A 118 6.38 -18.20 17.10
CA ASN A 118 7.77 -17.97 16.76
C ASN A 118 8.55 -18.09 18.07
N GLU A 119 9.32 -19.17 18.21
CA GLU A 119 10.23 -19.41 19.35
C GLU A 119 11.26 -18.28 19.54
N ASP A 120 11.38 -17.35 18.57
CA ASP A 120 12.06 -16.07 18.78
C ASP A 120 11.30 -14.92 18.12
N GLY A 121 10.70 -14.06 18.96
CA GLY A 121 9.94 -12.89 18.53
C GLY A 121 10.84 -11.69 18.16
N PRO A 122 10.44 -10.86 17.19
CA PRO A 122 11.17 -9.64 16.77
C PRO A 122 11.37 -8.62 17.90
N LEU A 123 10.63 -8.75 19.00
CA LEU A 123 10.72 -7.90 20.20
C LEU A 123 12.05 -8.03 20.96
N ARG A 124 12.75 -9.18 20.85
CA ARG A 124 14.07 -9.34 21.49
C ARG A 124 15.16 -8.51 20.80
N ARG A 125 14.96 -8.15 19.52
CA ARG A 125 15.91 -7.32 18.76
C ARG A 125 15.82 -5.82 19.09
N THR A 126 14.77 -5.36 19.76
CA THR A 126 14.51 -3.92 19.98
C THR A 126 14.62 -3.45 21.43
N MET A 127 15.00 -4.30 22.39
CA MET A 127 15.35 -3.85 23.73
C MET A 127 16.75 -3.23 23.73
N LYS A 128 16.86 -2.02 23.16
CA LYS A 128 18.02 -1.15 23.27
C LYS A 128 18.16 -0.76 24.75
N ARG A 129 19.26 -1.21 25.35
CA ARG A 129 19.69 -0.90 26.72
C ARG A 129 19.56 0.61 26.98
N LYS A 130 18.78 1.01 27.99
CA LYS A 130 18.72 2.40 28.48
C LYS A 130 20.12 2.86 28.88
N VAL A 131 20.66 3.82 28.15
CA VAL A 131 21.79 4.64 28.56
C VAL A 131 21.42 6.09 28.23
N SER A 132 21.23 6.85 29.32
CA SER A 132 21.25 8.31 29.53
C SER A 132 20.63 9.26 28.49
N GLU A 133 19.72 10.08 29.02
CA GLU A 133 19.42 11.48 28.70
C GLU A 133 20.22 12.13 27.56
N GLU A 134 19.52 12.55 26.50
CA GLU A 134 19.53 13.91 25.93
C GLU A 134 18.65 13.97 24.66
N LYS A 135 17.75 14.98 24.63
CA LYS A 135 16.93 15.51 23.51
C LYS A 135 16.04 14.52 22.74
N ALA A 136 14.73 14.68 22.96
CA ALA A 136 13.68 14.14 22.11
C ALA A 136 13.66 14.89 20.76
N ASP A 137 14.38 14.36 19.77
CA ASP A 137 14.11 14.67 18.38
C ASP A 137 12.87 13.87 17.94
N GLU A 138 11.85 14.61 17.50
CA GLU A 138 10.62 14.14 16.88
C GLU A 138 10.92 13.05 15.84
N ALA A 139 10.57 11.80 16.16
CA ALA A 139 10.56 10.73 15.18
C ALA A 139 9.42 11.00 14.19
N GLU A 140 9.76 11.73 13.12
CA GLU A 140 8.91 12.00 11.97
C GLU A 140 8.38 10.66 11.43
N SER A 141 7.09 10.40 11.59
CA SER A 141 6.51 9.15 11.10
C SER A 141 6.59 9.15 9.56
N PRO A 142 7.26 8.18 8.92
CA PRO A 142 7.52 8.20 7.48
C PRO A 142 6.23 8.25 6.64
N ALA A 143 5.14 7.70 7.18
CA ALA A 143 3.81 7.73 6.58
C ALA A 143 3.21 9.15 6.46
N LEU A 144 3.53 10.07 7.37
CA LEU A 144 3.06 11.47 7.27
C LEU A 144 3.85 12.24 6.22
N SER A 145 5.17 12.05 6.17
CA SER A 145 6.03 12.72 5.20
C SER A 145 5.68 12.33 3.75
N GLU A 146 5.36 11.05 3.48
CA GLU A 146 4.88 10.60 2.16
C GLU A 146 3.55 11.25 1.77
N ARG A 147 2.59 11.32 2.70
CA ARG A 147 1.30 11.96 2.44
C ARG A 147 1.46 13.45 2.12
N ILE A 148 2.35 14.14 2.81
CA ILE A 148 2.62 15.56 2.56
C ILE A 148 3.23 15.75 1.17
N VAL A 149 4.17 14.89 0.74
CA VAL A 149 4.72 14.92 -0.63
C VAL A 149 3.62 14.70 -1.69
N ASN A 150 2.70 13.77 -1.44
CA ASN A 150 1.59 13.52 -2.37
C ASN A 150 0.64 14.73 -2.49
N VAL A 151 0.45 15.49 -1.41
CA VAL A 151 -0.35 16.72 -1.43
C VAL A 151 0.40 17.86 -2.13
N GLU A 152 1.69 18.02 -1.84
CA GLU A 152 2.56 19.02 -2.51
C GLU A 152 2.59 18.82 -4.02
N THR A 153 2.74 17.57 -4.48
CA THR A 153 2.73 17.21 -5.90
C THR A 153 1.37 17.43 -6.54
N HIS A 154 0.28 17.08 -5.86
CA HIS A 154 -1.08 17.29 -6.38
C HIS A 154 -1.42 18.77 -6.55
N LEU A 155 -0.96 19.61 -5.63
CA LEU A 155 -1.18 21.06 -5.65
C LEU A 155 -0.10 21.82 -6.44
N ALA A 156 0.85 21.12 -7.06
CA ALA A 156 1.98 21.71 -7.78
C ALA A 156 2.71 22.80 -6.96
N VAL A 157 2.92 22.51 -5.68
CA VAL A 157 3.49 23.45 -4.71
C VAL A 157 5.00 23.56 -4.97
N HIS A 158 5.45 24.77 -5.32
CA HIS A 158 6.86 25.08 -5.51
C HIS A 158 7.35 25.96 -4.36
N TYR A 159 8.31 25.46 -3.58
CA TYR A 159 8.99 26.23 -2.54
C TYR A 159 9.97 27.21 -3.20
N GLY A 160 9.50 28.38 -3.58
CA GLY A 160 10.34 29.45 -4.11
C GLY A 160 10.86 30.34 -2.99
N MET A 161 12.17 30.57 -2.92
CA MET A 161 12.74 31.64 -2.09
C MET A 161 12.17 32.97 -2.57
N TYR A 162 11.53 33.74 -1.68
CA TYR A 162 11.12 35.11 -2.02
C TYR A 162 12.38 35.90 -2.43
N PRO A 163 12.33 36.73 -3.49
CA PRO A 163 13.47 37.55 -3.86
C PRO A 163 13.68 38.61 -2.76
N THR A 164 14.63 38.36 -1.86
CA THR A 164 15.28 39.45 -1.13
C THR A 164 15.84 40.40 -2.18
N ILE A 165 15.55 41.69 -2.02
CA ILE A 165 15.82 42.80 -2.94
C ILE A 165 17.34 42.95 -3.15
N SER A 166 17.91 42.08 -3.97
CA SER A 166 19.29 42.12 -4.43
C SER A 166 19.34 41.36 -5.75
N TYR A 167 19.81 42.06 -6.78
CA TYR A 167 19.80 41.62 -8.17
C TYR A 167 20.40 40.20 -8.31
N PRO A 168 19.66 39.21 -8.84
CA PRO A 168 20.19 37.86 -8.97
C PRO A 168 21.23 37.81 -10.08
N THR A 169 22.43 37.34 -9.74
CA THR A 169 23.43 36.88 -10.71
C THR A 169 22.94 35.58 -11.36
N ALA A 170 23.26 35.38 -12.64
CA ALA A 170 22.70 34.30 -13.48
C ALA A 170 22.95 32.86 -12.96
N SER A 171 23.82 32.68 -11.97
CA SER A 171 24.08 31.41 -11.28
C SER A 171 23.07 31.07 -10.16
N GLN A 172 22.19 31.99 -9.76
CA GLN A 172 21.24 31.77 -8.66
C GLN A 172 19.93 31.07 -9.07
N TRP A 173 19.65 30.95 -10.36
CA TRP A 173 18.47 30.25 -10.89
C TRP A 173 18.60 28.72 -10.91
N LEU A 174 19.78 28.18 -10.55
CA LEU A 174 20.07 26.75 -10.54
C LEU A 174 19.89 26.08 -9.17
N ALA A 175 19.59 26.85 -8.12
CA ALA A 175 19.25 26.28 -6.82
C ALA A 175 17.76 25.95 -6.78
N VAL A 176 17.40 24.71 -7.14
CA VAL A 176 16.08 24.15 -6.82
C VAL A 176 15.98 24.16 -5.29
N PRO A 177 15.15 25.01 -4.67
CA PRO A 177 15.10 25.08 -3.22
C PRO A 177 14.56 23.76 -2.72
N SER A 178 15.33 23.09 -1.86
CA SER A 178 14.86 21.88 -1.21
C SER A 178 13.62 22.22 -0.38
N PRO A 179 12.61 21.32 -0.32
CA PRO A 179 11.49 21.49 0.58
C PRO A 179 11.99 21.74 2.02
N PRO A 180 11.32 22.60 2.80
CA PRO A 180 11.75 22.88 4.17
C PRO A 180 11.81 21.57 4.96
N ALA A 181 12.92 21.34 5.68
CA ALA A 181 13.17 20.08 6.38
C ALA A 181 12.18 19.83 7.53
N SER A 182 11.57 20.89 8.07
CA SER A 182 10.59 20.82 9.15
C SER A 182 9.17 20.60 8.61
N LEU A 183 8.56 19.48 9.02
CA LEU A 183 7.14 19.17 8.83
C LEU A 183 6.19 20.36 9.12
N PRO A 184 6.24 21.05 10.28
CA PRO A 184 5.31 22.14 10.57
C PRO A 184 5.39 23.29 9.56
N THR A 185 6.59 23.58 9.05
CA THR A 185 6.80 24.62 8.03
C THR A 185 6.22 24.21 6.67
N ARG A 186 6.31 22.93 6.32
CA ARG A 186 5.68 22.39 5.10
C ARG A 186 4.15 22.48 5.17
N ILE A 187 3.56 22.14 6.32
CA ILE A 187 2.12 22.27 6.55
C ILE A 187 1.69 23.73 6.42
N GLN A 188 2.40 24.65 7.07
CA GLN A 188 2.09 26.07 7.00
C GLN A 188 2.09 26.57 5.55
N PHE A 189 3.09 26.18 4.75
CA PHE A 189 3.17 26.58 3.34
C PHE A 189 2.03 26.02 2.49
N LEU A 190 1.63 24.77 2.74
CA LEU A 190 0.47 24.17 2.08
C LEU A 190 -0.82 24.89 2.44
N GLU A 191 -0.99 25.25 3.70
CA GLU A 191 -2.16 25.98 4.18
C GLU A 191 -2.25 27.36 3.50
N GLU A 192 -1.16 28.12 3.49
CA GLU A 192 -1.08 29.42 2.80
C GLU A 192 -1.32 29.28 1.28
N HIS A 193 -0.88 28.18 0.66
CA HIS A 193 -1.11 27.92 -0.75
C HIS A 193 -2.58 27.61 -1.04
N ILE A 194 -3.23 26.77 -0.23
CA ILE A 194 -4.66 26.45 -0.34
C ILE A 194 -5.50 27.71 -0.17
N ILE A 195 -5.21 28.53 0.85
CA ILE A 195 -5.92 29.80 1.09
C ILE A 195 -5.81 30.74 -0.12
N ARG A 196 -4.62 30.83 -0.75
CA ARG A 196 -4.44 31.62 -1.97
C ARG A 196 -5.29 31.10 -3.12
N LEU A 197 -5.31 29.78 -3.34
CA LEU A 197 -6.13 29.17 -4.39
C LEU A 197 -7.63 29.43 -4.17
N GLU A 198 -8.11 29.35 -2.93
CA GLU A 198 -9.51 29.66 -2.59
C GLU A 198 -9.86 31.13 -2.84
N LYS A 199 -8.92 32.05 -2.58
CA LYS A 199 -9.13 33.48 -2.74
C LYS A 199 -9.03 33.94 -4.19
N GLU A 200 -8.02 33.47 -4.92
CA GLU A 200 -7.71 33.92 -6.28
C GLU A 200 -8.52 33.17 -7.35
N TYR A 201 -8.86 31.91 -7.11
CA TYR A 201 -9.63 31.07 -8.05
C TYR A 201 -10.83 30.37 -7.39
N PRO A 202 -11.84 31.12 -6.89
CA PRO A 202 -12.98 30.52 -6.18
C PRO A 202 -13.74 29.43 -6.96
N PRO A 203 -14.01 29.56 -8.28
CA PRO A 203 -14.69 28.52 -9.04
C PRO A 203 -13.89 27.21 -9.18
N TRP A 204 -12.56 27.33 -9.34
CA TRP A 204 -11.67 26.18 -9.43
C TRP A 204 -11.57 25.48 -8.06
N ALA A 205 -11.40 26.25 -6.99
CA ALA A 205 -11.38 25.74 -5.63
C ALA A 205 -12.69 25.03 -5.25
N ALA A 206 -13.85 25.54 -5.65
CA ALA A 206 -15.14 24.89 -5.39
C ALA A 206 -15.32 23.53 -6.12
N LEU A 207 -14.65 23.36 -7.27
CA LEU A 207 -14.67 22.09 -8.00
C LEU A 207 -13.75 21.05 -7.35
N HIS A 208 -12.56 21.47 -6.95
CA HIS A 208 -11.47 20.59 -6.51
C HIS A 208 -11.41 20.37 -4.98
N PHE A 209 -11.89 21.32 -4.17
CA PHE A 209 -11.94 21.19 -2.72
C PHE A 209 -13.33 20.79 -2.22
N ASN A 210 -13.34 20.01 -1.14
CA ASN A 210 -14.58 19.56 -0.52
C ASN A 210 -15.13 20.65 0.41
N GLN A 211 -15.77 21.66 -0.16
CA GLN A 211 -16.34 22.78 0.59
C GLN A 211 -17.63 22.38 1.32
N PRO A 212 -17.81 22.76 2.60
CA PRO A 212 -19.07 22.53 3.30
C PRO A 212 -20.23 23.19 2.54
N ARG A 213 -21.30 22.43 2.26
CA ARG A 213 -22.52 22.86 1.54
C ARG A 213 -22.43 22.98 0.01
N ARG A 214 -21.44 22.40 -0.66
CA ARG A 214 -21.37 22.34 -2.14
C ARG A 214 -22.66 21.83 -2.81
N ASN A 215 -23.34 20.91 -2.15
CA ASN A 215 -24.58 20.28 -2.56
C ASN A 215 -25.86 20.99 -2.06
N ALA A 216 -25.75 22.10 -1.32
CA ALA A 216 -26.92 22.87 -0.88
C ALA A 216 -27.38 23.91 -1.92
N SER A 217 -26.49 24.40 -2.80
CA SER A 217 -26.86 25.36 -3.86
C SER A 217 -27.52 24.72 -5.07
N LEU A 218 -27.25 23.45 -5.35
CA LEU A 218 -27.89 22.71 -6.45
C LEU A 218 -29.38 22.42 -6.21
N PHE A 219 -29.88 22.55 -4.98
CA PHE A 219 -31.30 22.37 -4.64
C PHE A 219 -32.12 23.68 -4.60
N LEU A 220 -31.50 24.85 -4.81
CA LEU A 220 -32.18 26.15 -4.69
C LEU A 220 -32.33 26.91 -6.03
N SER A 221 -31.98 26.29 -7.16
CA SER A 221 -32.19 26.89 -8.49
C SER A 221 -33.29 26.21 -9.33
N VAL A 222 -34.08 25.32 -8.73
CA VAL A 222 -35.28 24.76 -9.36
C VAL A 222 -36.44 24.84 -8.36
N ALA A 223 -36.97 26.04 -8.20
CA ALA A 223 -38.31 26.32 -7.70
C ALA A 223 -38.74 27.69 -8.26
#